data_AF-A0A8F1MAU7-F1
#
_entry.id   AF-A0A8F1MAU7-F1
#
_cell.length_a   1.000
_cell.length_b   1.000
_cell.length_c   1.000
_cell.angle_alpha   90.00
_cell.angle_beta   90.00
_cell.angle_gamma   90.00
#
_symmetry.space_group_name_H-M   'P 1'
#
loop_
_entity.id
_entity.type
_entity.pdbx_description
1 polymer ?
#
loop_
_entity_poly.entity_id
_entity_poly.type
_entity_poly.pdbx_seq_one_letter_code
_entity_poly.pdbx_strand_id
1 'polypeptide(L)'
;MGNESKLIADDIIAITDNDINGYESTGRKMDAPKISSAVKKERREAYRNQKNGASPKSAVKNDAAKPQPKTHSAPVNVAPEIPASKLFVYIKDPNDHSRLVKMKSVCGENAGTTDVVLVLGEKEKSAMRLPFKVDANDNLLSQLKNTLGEECVVLK
;
A
#
# COMPACT_ATOMS: atom_id res chain seq x y z
N MET A 1 0.92 30.89 -25.35
CA MET A 1 1.95 31.33 -24.37
C MET A 1 1.41 31.00 -22.99
N GLY A 2 2.04 30.17 -22.15
CA GLY A 2 3.19 29.29 -22.31
C GLY A 2 3.26 28.39 -21.07
N ASN A 3 3.64 27.12 -21.21
CA ASN A 3 3.57 26.13 -20.11
C ASN A 3 4.76 26.31 -19.16
N GLU A 4 4.66 27.26 -18.23
CA GLU A 4 5.64 27.47 -17.16
C GLU A 4 5.36 26.51 -15.97
N SER A 5 6.24 25.55 -15.75
CA SER A 5 6.17 24.66 -14.59
C SER A 5 6.75 25.33 -13.35
N LYS A 6 5.91 25.58 -12.34
CA LYS A 6 6.34 26.14 -11.05
C LYS A 6 6.57 25.03 -10.04
N LEU A 7 7.83 24.89 -9.59
CA LEU A 7 8.19 23.99 -8.50
C LEU A 7 7.88 24.66 -7.16
N ILE A 8 7.14 23.94 -6.31
CA ILE A 8 6.86 24.33 -4.93
C ILE A 8 7.34 23.14 -4.07
N ALA A 9 8.25 23.41 -3.14
CA ALA A 9 8.81 22.44 -2.21
C ALA A 9 8.98 23.10 -0.84
N ASP A 10 8.83 22.33 0.23
CA ASP A 10 9.00 22.82 1.60
C ASP A 10 10.49 23.04 1.94
N ASP A 11 11.40 22.27 1.33
CA ASP A 11 12.85 22.42 1.43
C ASP A 11 13.54 21.96 0.13
N ILE A 12 14.75 22.47 -0.14
CA ILE A 12 15.57 22.15 -1.33
C ILE A 12 17.00 21.84 -0.88
N ILE A 13 17.33 20.56 -0.83
CA ILE A 13 18.68 20.08 -0.50
C ILE A 13 19.43 19.74 -1.79
N ALA A 14 20.48 20.50 -2.09
CA ALA A 14 21.40 20.19 -3.19
C ALA A 14 22.39 19.10 -2.77
N ILE A 15 22.36 17.96 -3.46
CA ILE A 15 23.31 16.86 -3.27
C ILE A 15 24.45 17.04 -4.28
N THR A 16 25.71 17.03 -3.81
CA THR A 16 26.89 17.16 -4.69
C THR A 16 27.40 15.78 -5.14
N ASP A 17 28.19 15.74 -6.21
CA ASP A 17 28.87 14.52 -6.64
C ASP A 17 29.76 13.93 -5.53
N ASN A 18 30.32 14.77 -4.65
CA ASN A 18 31.11 14.30 -3.52
C ASN A 18 30.25 13.56 -2.48
N ASP A 19 29.01 14.00 -2.24
CA ASP A 19 28.06 13.33 -1.34
C ASP A 19 27.61 11.97 -1.91
N ILE A 20 27.45 11.89 -3.24
CA ILE A 20 27.15 10.64 -3.97
C ILE A 20 28.33 9.67 -3.86
N ASN A 21 29.55 10.15 -4.12
CA ASN A 21 30.77 9.33 -4.08
C ASN A 21 31.14 8.88 -2.66
N GLY A 22 30.81 9.68 -1.63
CA GLY A 22 31.03 9.37 -0.22
C GLY A 22 29.89 8.61 0.46
N TYR A 23 28.84 8.22 -0.26
CA TYR A 23 27.68 7.55 0.35
C TYR A 23 27.99 6.09 0.72
N GLU A 24 28.36 5.86 1.98
CA GLU A 24 28.50 4.52 2.54
C GLU A 24 27.18 4.01 3.15
N SER A 25 26.89 2.73 2.92
CA SER A 25 25.71 2.10 3.50
C SER A 25 25.85 1.96 5.03
N THR A 26 25.05 2.71 5.77
CA THR A 26 25.03 2.74 7.25
C THR A 26 24.51 1.44 7.89
N GLY A 27 24.12 0.44 7.08
CA GLY A 27 23.58 -0.83 7.54
C GLY A 27 24.64 -1.81 8.03
N ARG A 28 24.67 -2.09 9.33
CA ARG A 28 25.40 -3.25 9.87
C ARG A 28 24.75 -4.55 9.38
N LYS A 29 25.54 -5.47 8.83
CA LYS A 29 25.07 -6.82 8.52
C LYS A 29 24.69 -7.53 9.83
N MET A 30 23.45 -7.98 9.93
CA MET A 30 22.94 -8.68 11.11
C MET A 30 23.49 -10.11 11.17
N ASP A 31 24.17 -10.46 12.27
CA ASP A 31 24.55 -11.84 12.57
C ASP A 31 23.30 -12.72 12.76
N ALA A 32 23.31 -13.93 12.18
CA ALA A 32 22.25 -14.90 12.41
C ALA A 32 22.24 -15.39 13.89
N PRO A 33 21.06 -15.64 14.50
CA PRO A 33 20.97 -16.15 15.87
C PRO A 33 21.77 -17.45 16.08
N LYS A 34 22.73 -17.41 17.03
CA LYS A 34 23.63 -18.54 17.31
C LYS A 34 23.00 -19.50 18.32
N ILE A 35 22.63 -20.70 17.87
CA ILE A 35 22.16 -21.79 18.76
C ILE A 35 23.32 -22.27 19.64
N SER A 36 23.10 -22.34 20.95
CA SER A 36 24.09 -22.77 21.94
C SER A 36 24.53 -24.23 21.76
N SER A 37 25.73 -24.55 22.25
CA SER A 37 26.28 -25.91 22.24
C SER A 37 25.44 -26.90 23.05
N ALA A 38 24.83 -26.46 24.16
CA ALA A 38 23.94 -27.26 24.99
C ALA A 38 22.71 -27.74 24.21
N VAL A 39 21.99 -26.83 23.53
CA VAL A 39 20.81 -27.16 22.72
C VAL A 39 21.14 -28.10 21.55
N LYS A 40 22.35 -27.97 20.97
CA LYS A 40 22.83 -28.92 19.95
C LYS A 40 23.09 -30.33 20.52
N LYS A 41 23.58 -30.43 21.76
CA LYS A 41 23.84 -31.70 22.43
C LYS A 41 22.54 -32.43 22.78
N GLU A 42 21.62 -31.74 23.46
CA GLU A 42 20.30 -32.26 23.84
C GLU A 42 19.50 -32.76 22.62
N ARG A 43 19.43 -31.97 21.54
CA ARG A 43 18.77 -32.39 20.30
C ARG A 43 19.41 -33.66 19.72
N ARG A 44 20.75 -33.79 19.75
CA ARG A 44 21.46 -35.00 19.28
C ARG A 44 21.17 -36.22 20.16
N GLU A 45 21.02 -36.04 21.46
CA GLU A 45 20.68 -37.11 22.42
C GLU A 45 19.23 -37.58 22.22
N ALA A 46 18.28 -36.66 22.06
CA ALA A 46 16.88 -36.99 21.74
C ALA A 46 16.74 -37.81 20.43
N TYR A 47 17.43 -37.40 19.36
CA TYR A 47 17.48 -38.17 18.10
C TYR A 47 18.10 -39.56 18.26
N ARG A 48 19.05 -39.73 19.19
CA ARG A 48 19.69 -41.03 19.47
C ARG A 48 18.73 -41.96 20.22
N ASN A 49 18.01 -41.44 21.21
CA ASN A 49 17.05 -42.20 21.99
C ASN A 49 15.87 -42.70 21.12
N GLN A 50 15.40 -41.90 20.16
CA GLN A 50 14.39 -42.34 19.18
C GLN A 50 14.89 -43.45 18.24
N LYS A 51 16.22 -43.59 18.03
CA LYS A 51 16.80 -44.57 17.10
C LYS A 51 17.09 -45.93 17.74
N ASN A 52 17.13 -46.02 19.07
CA ASN A 52 17.44 -47.25 19.80
C ASN A 52 16.19 -48.10 20.17
N GLY A 53 15.00 -47.74 19.68
CA GLY A 53 13.80 -48.59 19.70
C GLY A 53 13.41 -49.07 18.30
N ALA A 54 12.95 -50.32 18.16
CA ALA A 54 12.64 -50.99 16.89
C ALA A 54 11.26 -51.68 16.99
N SER A 55 10.47 -51.94 15.93
CA SER A 55 10.49 -51.66 14.48
C SER A 55 9.08 -52.11 13.92
N PRO A 56 8.77 -52.27 12.60
CA PRO A 56 9.45 -51.93 11.33
C PRO A 56 8.59 -51.19 10.25
N LYS A 57 9.30 -50.58 9.28
CA LYS A 57 9.05 -50.40 7.82
C LYS A 57 7.64 -50.50 7.17
N SER A 58 7.35 -49.52 6.30
CA SER A 58 6.92 -49.74 4.91
C SER A 58 7.36 -48.58 4.00
N ALA A 59 7.53 -48.80 2.68
CA ALA A 59 8.21 -47.85 1.79
C ALA A 59 7.68 -47.89 0.34
N VAL A 60 7.40 -46.73 -0.27
CA VAL A 60 7.31 -46.53 -1.73
C VAL A 60 7.87 -45.16 -2.17
N LYS A 61 9.02 -45.23 -2.83
CA LYS A 61 9.60 -44.44 -3.94
C LYS A 61 8.99 -43.08 -4.41
N ASN A 62 9.84 -42.06 -4.33
CA ASN A 62 10.15 -40.94 -5.27
C ASN A 62 9.15 -40.47 -6.35
N ASP A 63 8.89 -39.15 -6.36
CA ASP A 63 9.22 -38.27 -7.52
C ASP A 63 9.67 -36.87 -6.99
N ALA A 64 10.12 -35.94 -7.84
CA ALA A 64 10.96 -34.81 -7.46
C ALA A 64 10.29 -33.43 -7.63
N ALA A 65 10.16 -32.64 -6.55
CA ALA A 65 10.02 -31.18 -6.64
C ALA A 65 10.41 -30.42 -5.35
N LYS A 66 11.32 -29.44 -5.53
CA LYS A 66 11.45 -28.11 -4.90
C LYS A 66 10.89 -27.87 -3.46
N PRO A 67 11.71 -27.37 -2.50
CA PRO A 67 11.26 -27.13 -1.13
C PRO A 67 10.36 -25.88 -1.01
N GLN A 68 9.29 -25.98 -0.21
CA GLN A 68 8.55 -24.82 0.32
C GLN A 68 8.47 -24.86 1.86
N PRO A 69 8.49 -23.69 2.55
CA PRO A 69 8.71 -23.65 3.99
C PRO A 69 7.40 -23.82 4.79
N LYS A 70 7.49 -24.52 5.91
CA LYS A 70 6.38 -24.63 6.87
C LYS A 70 6.23 -23.33 7.67
N THR A 71 5.21 -22.56 7.33
CA THR A 71 4.24 -21.96 8.27
C THR A 71 4.78 -21.60 9.66
N HIS A 72 5.16 -20.34 9.86
CA HIS A 72 5.20 -19.74 11.19
C HIS A 72 3.77 -19.59 11.74
N SER A 73 3.58 -19.90 13.01
CA SER A 73 2.30 -19.73 13.69
C SER A 73 2.15 -18.29 14.20
N ALA A 74 1.42 -17.46 13.45
CA ALA A 74 0.72 -16.29 13.95
C ALA A 74 -0.26 -15.76 12.89
N PRO A 75 -1.56 -16.12 12.94
CA PRO A 75 -2.57 -15.24 12.39
C PRO A 75 -2.70 -14.05 13.35
N VAL A 76 -1.86 -13.02 13.16
CA VAL A 76 -2.27 -11.68 13.57
C VAL A 76 -3.61 -11.44 12.89
N ASN A 77 -4.62 -11.08 13.66
CA ASN A 77 -5.98 -10.86 13.18
C ASN A 77 -5.96 -9.87 12.01
N VAL A 78 -6.03 -10.39 10.78
CA VAL A 78 -6.29 -9.59 9.60
C VAL A 78 -7.74 -9.16 9.70
N ALA A 79 -7.96 -8.03 10.38
CA ALA A 79 -9.17 -7.26 10.22
C ALA A 79 -9.45 -7.17 8.71
N PRO A 80 -10.68 -7.47 8.25
CA PRO A 80 -10.97 -7.49 6.83
C PRO A 80 -10.46 -6.21 6.19
N GLU A 81 -9.68 -6.33 5.11
CA GLU A 81 -9.30 -5.18 4.30
C GLU A 81 -10.59 -4.68 3.63
N ILE A 82 -11.31 -3.80 4.34
CA ILE A 82 -12.54 -3.20 3.88
C ILE A 82 -12.19 -2.53 2.55
N PRO A 83 -12.86 -2.88 1.44
CA PRO A 83 -12.53 -2.33 0.14
C PRO A 83 -12.65 -0.81 0.23
N ALA A 84 -11.51 -0.13 0.11
CA ALA A 84 -11.44 1.32 0.28
C ALA A 84 -12.28 1.98 -0.82
N SER A 85 -13.45 2.48 -0.43
CA SER A 85 -14.40 3.12 -1.33
C SER A 85 -13.74 4.26 -2.08
N LYS A 86 -14.12 4.43 -3.34
CA LYS A 86 -13.56 5.42 -4.26
C LYS A 86 -14.67 6.30 -4.79
N LEU A 87 -14.55 7.60 -4.56
CA LEU A 87 -15.44 8.62 -5.09
C LEU A 87 -14.87 9.13 -6.40
N PHE A 88 -15.51 8.76 -7.50
CA PHE A 88 -15.21 9.28 -8.83
C PHE A 88 -16.04 10.54 -9.08
N VAL A 89 -15.35 11.63 -9.42
CA VAL A 89 -15.96 12.94 -9.71
C VAL A 89 -15.61 13.32 -11.15
N TYR A 90 -16.61 13.38 -12.02
CA TYR A 90 -16.46 13.82 -13.40
C TYR A 90 -16.63 15.33 -13.52
N ILE A 91 -15.79 15.95 -14.35
CA ILE A 91 -15.87 17.38 -14.69
C ILE A 91 -16.12 17.51 -16.19
N LYS A 92 -17.25 18.12 -16.54
CA LYS A 92 -17.63 18.45 -17.93
C LYS A 92 -16.81 19.62 -18.48
N ASP A 93 -16.72 20.72 -17.72
CA ASP A 93 -15.91 21.90 -18.09
C ASP A 93 -14.76 22.09 -17.09
N PRO A 94 -13.50 21.79 -17.47
CA PRO A 94 -12.34 21.98 -16.61
C PRO A 94 -11.96 23.44 -16.39
N ASN A 95 -12.57 24.40 -17.12
CA ASN A 95 -12.27 25.83 -17.00
C ASN A 95 -13.19 26.55 -16.00
N ASP A 96 -14.23 25.90 -15.47
CA ASP A 96 -15.10 26.48 -14.44
C ASP A 96 -14.44 26.46 -13.06
N HIS A 97 -13.45 27.35 -12.89
CA HIS A 97 -12.73 27.53 -11.64
C HIS A 97 -13.67 27.80 -10.44
N SER A 98 -14.83 28.43 -10.67
CA SER A 98 -15.78 28.74 -9.60
C SER A 98 -16.45 27.48 -9.03
N ARG A 99 -16.86 26.53 -9.89
CA ARG A 99 -17.37 25.23 -9.44
C ARG A 99 -16.26 24.37 -8.82
N LEU A 100 -15.07 24.36 -9.41
CA LEU A 100 -13.94 23.56 -8.91
C LEU A 100 -13.46 24.00 -7.52
N VAL A 101 -13.41 25.31 -7.24
CA VAL A 101 -13.06 25.83 -5.90
C VAL A 101 -14.12 25.45 -4.87
N LYS A 102 -15.42 25.57 -5.21
CA LYS A 102 -16.53 25.15 -4.32
C LYS A 102 -16.47 23.66 -4.01
N MET A 103 -16.31 22.81 -5.03
CA MET A 103 -16.12 21.37 -4.88
C MET A 103 -14.93 21.06 -3.96
N LYS A 104 -13.79 21.74 -4.15
CA LYS A 104 -12.59 21.53 -3.33
C LYS A 104 -12.80 21.95 -1.86
N SER A 105 -13.55 23.03 -1.58
CA SER A 105 -13.90 23.44 -0.21
C SER A 105 -14.76 22.38 0.47
N VAL A 106 -15.86 22.01 -0.18
CA VAL A 106 -16.82 21.01 0.28
C VAL A 106 -16.16 19.65 0.56
N CYS A 107 -15.25 19.21 -0.30
CA CYS A 107 -14.44 18.01 -0.06
C CYS A 107 -13.42 18.19 1.10
N GLY A 108 -12.83 19.36 1.27
CA GLY A 108 -11.87 19.64 2.35
C GLY A 108 -12.50 19.73 3.73
N GLU A 109 -13.75 20.22 3.80
CA GLU A 109 -14.55 20.28 5.03
C GLU A 109 -15.00 18.88 5.50
N ASN A 110 -15.16 17.93 4.58
CA ASN A 110 -15.62 16.56 4.84
C ASN A 110 -14.47 15.55 4.68
N ALA A 111 -13.39 15.72 5.45
CA ALA A 111 -12.26 14.79 5.45
C ALA A 111 -12.63 13.40 5.97
N GLY A 112 -12.08 12.33 5.37
CA GLY A 112 -12.43 10.96 5.73
C GLY A 112 -11.48 9.90 5.16
N THR A 113 -11.99 8.70 4.86
CA THR A 113 -11.18 7.54 4.42
C THR A 113 -11.28 7.23 2.92
N THR A 114 -12.33 7.72 2.24
CA THR A 114 -12.66 7.47 0.83
C THR A 114 -11.66 8.18 -0.08
N ASP A 115 -11.12 7.48 -1.08
CA ASP A 115 -10.22 8.09 -2.06
C ASP A 115 -11.00 8.86 -3.13
N VAL A 116 -10.57 10.09 -3.46
CA VAL A 116 -11.19 10.89 -4.54
C VAL A 116 -10.40 10.77 -5.83
N VAL A 117 -11.10 10.43 -6.91
CA VAL A 117 -10.56 10.36 -8.28
C VAL A 117 -11.30 11.37 -9.15
N LEU A 118 -10.58 12.37 -9.63
CA LEU A 118 -11.09 13.41 -10.50
C LEU A 118 -10.93 12.97 -11.97
N VAL A 119 -12.01 12.98 -12.75
CA VAL A 119 -11.99 12.62 -14.17
C VAL A 119 -12.39 13.84 -15.00
N LEU A 120 -11.43 14.37 -15.77
CA LEU A 120 -11.59 15.54 -16.61
C LEU A 120 -11.85 15.10 -18.05
N GLY A 121 -12.86 15.69 -18.69
CA GLY A 121 -13.09 15.59 -20.14
C GLY A 121 -13.92 14.39 -20.62
N GLU A 122 -14.78 14.64 -21.61
CA GLU A 122 -15.64 13.61 -22.23
C GLU A 122 -14.89 12.76 -23.28
N LYS A 123 -13.92 13.35 -24.00
CA LYS A 123 -13.15 12.68 -25.08
C LYS A 123 -11.82 12.09 -24.61
N GLU A 124 -11.01 12.86 -23.88
CA GLU A 124 -9.79 12.37 -23.25
C GLU A 124 -10.03 12.27 -21.75
N LYS A 125 -10.21 11.05 -21.24
CA LYS A 125 -10.52 10.79 -19.82
C LYS A 125 -9.27 10.91 -18.97
N SER A 126 -8.84 12.14 -18.68
CA SER A 126 -7.71 12.38 -17.78
C SER A 126 -8.17 12.17 -16.35
N ALA A 127 -7.81 11.02 -15.77
CA ALA A 127 -8.14 10.66 -14.40
C ALA A 127 -6.95 10.92 -13.46
N MET A 128 -7.14 11.77 -12.47
CA MET A 128 -6.14 12.08 -11.44
C MET A 128 -6.69 11.77 -10.05
N ARG A 129 -5.96 10.95 -9.28
CA ARG A 129 -6.24 10.75 -7.85
C ARG A 129 -5.79 11.98 -7.09
N LEU A 130 -6.67 12.53 -6.25
CA LEU A 130 -6.35 13.69 -5.42
C LEU A 130 -5.54 13.26 -4.18
N PRO A 131 -4.61 14.09 -3.67
CA PRO A 131 -3.78 13.77 -2.51
C PRO A 131 -4.51 13.95 -1.17
N PHE A 132 -5.84 13.78 -1.16
CA PHE A 132 -6.68 13.87 0.02
C PHE A 132 -7.79 12.82 -0.03
N LYS A 133 -8.36 12.53 1.14
CA LYS A 133 -9.45 11.58 1.33
C LYS A 133 -10.66 12.31 1.93
N VAL A 134 -11.85 11.88 1.55
CA VAL A 134 -13.13 12.45 2.01
C VAL A 134 -13.98 11.41 2.71
N ASP A 135 -15.01 11.85 3.42
CA ASP A 135 -16.04 10.98 3.95
C ASP A 135 -17.27 10.99 3.03
N ALA A 136 -17.72 9.82 2.58
CA ALA A 136 -18.73 9.68 1.52
C ALA A 136 -20.18 9.85 2.03
N ASN A 137 -20.40 10.86 2.86
CA ASN A 137 -21.68 11.16 3.49
C ASN A 137 -22.72 11.68 2.48
N ASP A 138 -24.00 11.41 2.73
CA ASP A 138 -25.11 11.87 1.88
C ASP A 138 -25.14 13.40 1.71
N ASN A 139 -24.72 14.15 2.72
CA ASN A 139 -24.57 15.60 2.65
C ASN A 139 -23.50 16.01 1.62
N LEU A 140 -22.31 15.38 1.66
CA LEU A 140 -21.23 15.63 0.69
C LEU A 140 -21.69 15.27 -0.73
N LEU A 141 -22.28 14.08 -0.89
CA LEU A 141 -22.81 13.60 -2.16
C LEU A 141 -23.86 14.57 -2.72
N SER A 142 -24.78 15.06 -1.90
CA SER A 142 -25.82 16.01 -2.31
C SER A 142 -25.24 17.36 -2.75
N GLN A 143 -24.26 17.90 -2.02
CA GLN A 143 -23.60 19.16 -2.38
C GLN A 143 -22.78 19.05 -3.67
N LEU A 144 -22.08 17.92 -3.86
CA LEU A 144 -21.34 17.65 -5.09
C LEU A 144 -22.28 17.50 -6.30
N LYS A 145 -23.37 16.75 -6.15
CA LYS A 145 -24.41 16.59 -7.19
C LYS A 145 -25.06 17.93 -7.57
N ASN A 146 -25.39 18.78 -6.58
CA ASN A 146 -25.94 20.11 -6.83
C ASN A 146 -24.93 21.05 -7.53
N THR A 147 -23.63 20.88 -7.31
CA THR A 147 -22.58 21.72 -7.89
C THR A 147 -22.16 21.28 -9.30
N LEU A 148 -22.14 19.95 -9.56
CA LEU A 148 -21.54 19.35 -10.77
C LEU A 148 -22.54 18.62 -11.68
N GLY A 149 -23.71 18.21 -11.16
CA GLY A 149 -24.66 17.31 -11.82
C GLY A 149 -24.72 15.93 -11.14
N GLU A 150 -25.86 15.24 -11.22
CA GLU A 150 -26.04 13.94 -10.56
C GLU A 150 -25.21 12.84 -11.22
N GLU A 151 -25.13 12.86 -12.55
CA GLU A 151 -24.32 11.97 -13.38
C GLU A 151 -22.81 12.13 -13.16
N CYS A 152 -22.39 13.22 -12.50
CA CYS A 152 -20.97 13.54 -12.30
C CYS A 152 -20.36 12.90 -11.05
N VAL A 153 -21.13 12.20 -10.21
CA VAL A 153 -20.65 11.68 -8.91
C VAL A 153 -20.96 10.18 -8.79
N VAL A 154 -19.92 9.35 -8.73
CA VAL A 154 -20.05 7.88 -8.67
C VAL A 154 -19.20 7.32 -7.51
N LEU A 155 -19.83 6.68 -6.55
CA LEU A 155 -19.16 5.91 -5.49
C LEU A 155 -18.98 4.45 -5.93
N LYS A 156 -17.81 3.86 -5.69
CA LYS A 156 -17.45 2.50 -6.10
C LYS A 156 -16.54 1.79 -5.10
#